data_AF-A0A7G2LXZ9-F1
#
_entry.id   AF-A0A7G2LXZ9-F1
#
_cell.length_a   1.000
_cell.length_b   1.000
_cell.length_c   1.000
_cell.angle_alpha   90.00
_cell.angle_beta   90.00
_cell.angle_gamma   90.00
#
_symmetry.space_group_name_H-M   'P 1'
#
loop_
_entity.id
_entity.type
_entity.pdbx_description
1 polymer ?
#
loop_
_entity_poly.entity_id
_entity_poly.type
_entity_poly.pdbx_seq_one_letter_code
_entity_poly.pdbx_strand_id
1 'polypeptide(L)'
;MVEVLQQIINGIAIGGVYVLIALGLTTVFGILGIAHFAHGSVSMFGGYLTFFFVTSWGIPLLLAILIALLVGLVLGVLIELLAYRPVRDANHINAFIVALGLTMMVEGINLELFGHEQVVIPTDFSRVFNIGGVTIPELRLYVILAAALLIAAMTVFVERTKTGQAIRAVAENRDAAILM
;
A
#
# COMPACT_ATOMS: atom_id res chain seq x y z
N MET A 1 9.18 -31.03 12.25
CA MET A 1 7.79 -30.71 11.84
C MET A 1 7.35 -29.34 12.35
N VAL A 2 7.50 -29.04 13.63
CA VAL A 2 7.16 -27.71 14.21
C VAL A 2 7.90 -26.56 13.52
N GLU A 3 9.19 -26.71 13.24
CA GLU A 3 9.99 -25.68 12.52
C GLU A 3 9.46 -25.39 11.11
N VAL A 4 9.03 -26.42 10.38
CA VAL A 4 8.44 -26.26 9.04
C VAL A 4 7.12 -25.49 9.14
N LEU A 5 6.26 -25.85 10.09
CA LEU A 5 4.99 -25.16 10.32
C LEU A 5 5.20 -23.70 10.74
N GLN A 6 6.17 -23.44 11.61
CA GLN A 6 6.58 -22.10 12.00
C GLN A 6 7.01 -21.28 10.79
N GLN A 7 7.83 -21.85 9.90
CA GLN A 7 8.33 -21.14 8.74
C GLN A 7 7.25 -20.89 7.68
N ILE A 8 6.27 -21.80 7.55
CA ILE A 8 5.08 -21.57 6.71
C ILE A 8 4.31 -20.34 7.23
N ILE A 9 4.05 -20.26 8.53
CA ILE A 9 3.32 -19.12 9.11
C ILE A 9 4.11 -17.81 8.98
N ASN A 10 5.42 -17.85 9.23
CA ASN A 10 6.31 -16.71 8.99
C ASN A 10 6.25 -16.25 7.53
N GLY A 11 6.30 -17.21 6.61
CA GLY A 11 6.23 -16.99 5.16
C GLY A 11 4.90 -16.39 4.72
N ILE A 12 3.77 -16.86 5.28
CA ILE A 12 2.44 -16.31 4.99
C ILE A 12 2.33 -14.87 5.51
N ALA A 13 2.86 -14.57 6.70
CA ALA A 13 2.81 -13.20 7.24
C ALA A 13 3.63 -12.22 6.37
N ILE A 14 4.86 -12.59 6.02
CA ILE A 14 5.73 -11.76 5.15
C ILE A 14 5.14 -11.68 3.74
N GLY A 15 4.69 -12.80 3.19
CA GLY A 15 4.02 -12.87 1.90
C GLY A 15 2.77 -12.02 1.84
N GLY A 16 2.00 -11.93 2.94
CA GLY A 16 0.84 -11.04 3.05
C GLY A 16 1.21 -9.57 2.84
N VAL A 17 2.31 -9.11 3.45
CA VAL A 17 2.81 -7.74 3.23
C VAL A 17 3.21 -7.54 1.77
N TYR A 18 3.94 -8.47 1.18
CA TYR A 18 4.36 -8.37 -0.22
C TYR A 18 3.19 -8.42 -1.20
N VAL A 19 2.18 -9.26 -0.94
CA VAL A 19 0.98 -9.32 -1.77
C VAL A 19 0.18 -8.04 -1.68
N LEU A 20 0.10 -7.39 -0.51
CA LEU A 20 -0.56 -6.08 -0.39
C LEU A 20 0.13 -4.99 -1.21
N ILE A 21 1.47 -4.94 -1.18
CA ILE A 21 2.25 -4.02 -2.00
C ILE A 21 2.06 -4.33 -3.49
N ALA A 22 2.11 -5.61 -3.85
CA ALA A 22 1.91 -6.05 -5.23
C ALA A 22 0.49 -5.75 -5.72
N LEU A 23 -0.54 -5.93 -4.89
CA LEU A 23 -1.93 -5.62 -5.20
C LEU A 23 -2.11 -4.13 -5.52
N GLY A 24 -1.52 -3.24 -4.71
CA GLY A 24 -1.53 -1.80 -4.98
C GLY A 24 -0.82 -1.46 -6.30
N LEU A 25 0.40 -1.97 -6.50
CA LEU A 25 1.18 -1.70 -7.71
C LEU A 25 0.49 -2.23 -8.97
N THR A 26 -0.01 -3.46 -8.94
CA THR A 26 -0.67 -4.10 -10.10
C THR A 26 -1.99 -3.44 -10.44
N THR A 27 -2.74 -2.95 -9.45
CA THR A 27 -4.01 -2.26 -9.71
C THR A 27 -3.78 -0.89 -10.35
N VAL A 28 -2.79 -0.12 -9.87
CA VAL A 28 -2.42 1.15 -10.49
C VAL A 28 -1.86 0.93 -11.90
N PHE A 29 -0.90 0.01 -12.05
CA PHE A 29 -0.29 -0.29 -13.34
C PHE A 29 -1.31 -0.84 -14.35
N GLY A 30 -2.19 -1.75 -13.90
CA GLY A 30 -3.22 -2.35 -14.75
C GLY A 30 -4.25 -1.36 -15.27
N ILE A 31 -4.43 -0.22 -14.60
CA ILE A 31 -5.36 0.85 -15.01
C ILE A 31 -4.67 1.91 -15.86
N LEU A 32 -3.49 2.37 -15.42
CA LEU A 32 -2.81 3.51 -16.04
C LEU A 32 -1.82 3.09 -17.14
N GLY A 33 -1.33 1.85 -17.14
CA GLY A 33 -0.23 1.40 -18.00
C GLY A 33 1.12 2.05 -17.67
N ILE A 34 1.21 2.79 -16.56
CA ILE A 34 2.40 3.53 -16.14
C ILE A 34 3.00 2.86 -14.91
N ALA A 35 4.30 2.56 -14.97
CA ALA A 35 5.03 2.01 -13.83
C ALA A 35 5.11 3.03 -12.69
N HIS A 36 4.43 2.74 -11.57
CA HIS A 36 4.40 3.61 -10.39
C HIS A 36 5.55 3.28 -9.42
N PHE A 37 6.76 3.75 -9.70
CA PHE A 37 7.93 3.50 -8.85
C PHE A 37 7.81 4.09 -7.44
N ALA A 38 7.06 5.19 -7.28
CA ALA A 38 6.88 5.85 -6.00
C ALA A 38 6.00 5.06 -5.01
N HIS A 39 5.48 3.87 -5.39
CA HIS A 39 4.53 3.14 -4.58
C HIS A 39 5.14 2.71 -3.23
N GLY A 40 6.42 2.30 -3.24
CA GLY A 40 7.17 2.00 -2.03
C GLY A 40 7.35 3.23 -1.15
N SER A 41 7.76 4.35 -1.73
CA SER A 41 8.01 5.61 -1.00
C SER A 41 6.73 6.21 -0.39
N VAL A 42 5.60 6.10 -1.09
CA VAL A 42 4.27 6.49 -0.59
C VAL A 42 3.80 5.55 0.53
N SER A 43 4.04 4.24 0.40
CA SER A 43 3.74 3.27 1.46
C SER A 43 4.59 3.55 2.71
N MET A 44 5.86 3.90 2.53
CA MET A 44 6.77 4.30 3.59
C MET A 44 6.28 5.56 4.31
N PHE A 45 5.81 6.56 3.57
CA PHE A 45 5.23 7.78 4.12
C PHE A 45 4.02 7.50 5.03
N GLY A 46 3.14 6.57 4.64
CA GLY A 46 2.02 6.14 5.50
C GLY A 46 2.47 5.45 6.79
N GLY A 47 3.52 4.63 6.71
CA GLY A 47 4.14 4.00 7.89
C GLY A 47 4.74 5.03 8.85
N TYR A 48 5.49 6.00 8.33
CA TYR A 48 6.06 7.08 9.14
C TYR A 48 5.03 8.03 9.73
N LEU A 49 3.96 8.34 8.99
CA LEU A 49 2.83 9.09 9.55
C LEU A 49 2.19 8.34 10.72
N THR A 50 2.00 7.03 10.57
CA THR A 50 1.48 6.19 11.67
C THR A 50 2.42 6.26 12.87
N PHE A 51 3.73 6.11 12.66
CA PHE A 51 4.74 6.26 13.71
C PHE A 51 4.64 7.62 14.41
N PHE A 52 4.58 8.72 13.64
CA PHE A 52 4.51 10.08 14.16
C PHE A 52 3.26 10.30 15.02
N PHE A 53 2.08 9.90 14.54
CA PHE A 53 0.84 10.07 15.29
C PHE A 53 0.84 9.26 16.60
N VAL A 54 1.38 8.05 16.59
CA VAL A 54 1.47 7.23 17.80
C VAL A 54 2.47 7.81 18.80
N THR A 55 3.68 8.16 18.35
CA THR A 55 4.77 8.56 19.26
C THR A 55 4.67 10.02 19.72
N SER A 56 4.34 10.93 18.81
CA SER A 56 4.35 12.37 19.09
C SER A 56 3.02 12.85 19.64
N TRP A 57 1.90 12.31 19.16
CA TRP A 57 0.55 12.75 19.55
C TRP A 57 -0.16 11.75 20.47
N GLY A 58 0.43 10.59 20.75
CA GLY A 58 -0.17 9.57 21.62
C GLY A 58 -1.46 8.96 21.06
N ILE A 59 -1.69 9.06 19.75
CA ILE A 59 -2.91 8.53 19.13
C ILE A 59 -2.87 7.00 19.14
N PRO A 60 -3.98 6.32 19.50
CA PRO A 60 -4.05 4.86 19.44
C PRO A 60 -3.71 4.34 18.04
N LEU A 61 -2.94 3.25 17.97
CA LEU A 61 -2.39 2.70 16.72
C LEU A 61 -3.43 2.56 15.60
N LEU A 62 -4.61 2.02 15.91
CA LEU A 62 -5.65 1.81 14.90
C LEU A 62 -6.19 3.12 14.31
N LEU A 63 -6.34 4.15 15.16
CA LEU A 63 -6.76 5.47 14.73
C LEU A 63 -5.65 6.18 13.94
N ALA A 64 -4.39 6.02 14.35
CA ALA A 64 -3.24 6.53 13.62
C ALA A 64 -3.15 5.93 12.20
N ILE A 65 -3.38 4.62 12.06
CA ILE A 65 -3.44 3.95 10.75
C ILE A 65 -4.56 4.53 9.88
N LEU A 66 -5.75 4.75 10.44
CA LEU A 66 -6.87 5.33 9.70
C LEU A 66 -6.58 6.77 9.23
N ILE A 67 -5.98 7.59 10.10
CA ILE A 67 -5.58 8.96 9.72
C ILE A 67 -4.49 8.91 8.65
N ALA A 68 -3.47 8.06 8.80
CA ALA A 68 -2.41 7.90 7.80
C ALA A 68 -2.97 7.41 6.45
N LEU A 69 -3.99 6.55 6.46
CA LEU A 69 -4.68 6.09 5.25
C LEU A 69 -5.45 7.24 4.57
N LEU A 70 -6.13 8.09 5.32
CA LEU A 70 -6.81 9.27 4.77
C LEU A 70 -5.82 10.27 4.18
N VAL A 71 -4.69 10.52 4.85
CA VAL A 71 -3.62 11.37 4.31
C VAL A 71 -3.00 10.74 3.06
N GLY A 72 -2.78 9.42 3.07
CA GLY A 72 -2.30 8.67 1.91
C GLY A 72 -3.26 8.73 0.72
N LEU A 73 -4.57 8.72 0.96
CA LEU A 73 -5.59 8.93 -0.08
C LEU A 73 -5.45 10.31 -0.70
N VAL A 74 -5.33 11.36 0.12
CA VAL A 74 -5.13 12.74 -0.37
C VAL A 74 -3.83 12.84 -1.17
N LEU A 75 -2.73 12.25 -0.66
CA LEU A 75 -1.45 12.22 -1.36
C LEU A 75 -1.56 11.49 -2.71
N GLY A 76 -2.24 10.35 -2.77
CA GLY A 76 -2.48 9.61 -4.01
C GLY A 76 -3.27 10.42 -5.04
N VAL A 77 -4.30 11.16 -4.59
CA VAL A 77 -5.06 12.07 -5.47
C VAL A 77 -4.17 13.20 -5.99
N LEU A 78 -3.33 13.79 -5.13
CA LEU A 78 -2.39 14.83 -5.55
C LEU A 78 -1.36 14.30 -6.55
N ILE A 79 -0.83 13.10 -6.33
CA ILE A 79 0.08 12.42 -7.24
C ILE A 79 -0.58 12.20 -8.61
N GLU A 80 -1.79 11.68 -8.64
CA GLU A 80 -2.53 11.49 -9.90
C GLU A 80 -2.72 12.84 -10.61
N LEU A 81 -3.18 13.87 -9.91
CA LEU A 81 -3.49 15.16 -10.53
C LEU A 81 -2.26 15.93 -11.02
N LEU A 82 -1.17 15.89 -10.24
CA LEU A 82 0.01 16.74 -10.47
C LEU A 82 1.12 16.01 -11.24
N ALA A 83 1.24 14.69 -11.09
CA ALA A 83 2.32 13.92 -11.70
C ALA A 83 1.83 13.10 -12.90
N TYR A 84 0.84 12.22 -12.71
CA TYR A 84 0.47 11.26 -13.76
C TYR A 84 -0.49 11.81 -14.81
N ARG A 85 -1.54 12.53 -14.40
CA ARG A 85 -2.54 13.10 -15.31
C ARG A 85 -1.95 13.99 -16.41
N PRO A 86 -0.94 14.85 -16.14
CA PRO A 86 -0.34 15.69 -17.19
C PRO A 86 0.48 14.92 -18.24
N VAL A 87 1.02 13.74 -17.89
CA VAL A 87 1.87 12.94 -18.78
C VAL A 87 1.19 11.67 -19.29
N ARG A 88 -0.10 11.51 -19.02
CA ARG A 88 -0.87 10.32 -19.38
C ARG A 88 -0.91 10.05 -20.88
N ASP A 89 -1.02 11.11 -21.68
CA ASP A 89 -1.05 11.02 -23.15
C ASP A 89 0.34 11.28 -23.79
N ALA A 90 1.39 11.42 -22.96
CA ALA A 90 2.76 11.63 -23.42
C ALA A 90 3.48 10.29 -23.70
N ASN A 91 4.65 10.36 -24.35
CA ASN A 91 5.48 9.17 -24.56
C ASN A 91 5.82 8.50 -23.22
N HIS A 92 5.84 7.15 -23.21
CA HIS A 92 6.12 6.34 -22.00
C HIS A 92 7.38 6.75 -21.23
N ILE A 93 8.40 7.26 -21.92
CA ILE A 93 9.64 7.77 -21.31
C ILE A 93 9.36 8.95 -20.37
N ASN A 94 8.45 9.84 -20.73
CA ASN A 94 8.09 11.00 -19.91
C ASN A 94 7.42 10.55 -18.60
N ALA A 95 6.48 9.60 -18.69
CA ALA A 95 5.82 9.03 -17.53
C ALA A 95 6.82 8.31 -16.60
N PHE A 96 7.81 7.64 -17.18
CA PHE A 96 8.90 7.00 -16.43
C PHE A 96 9.77 8.04 -15.68
N ILE A 97 10.18 9.11 -16.35
CA ILE A 97 10.97 10.20 -15.74
C ILE A 97 10.20 10.85 -14.60
N VAL A 98 8.90 11.12 -14.79
CA VAL A 98 8.04 11.68 -13.74
C VAL A 98 7.91 10.72 -12.57
N ALA A 99 7.72 9.42 -12.81
CA ALA A 99 7.62 8.43 -11.75
C ALA A 99 8.91 8.34 -10.91
N LEU A 100 10.09 8.39 -11.56
CA LEU A 100 11.38 8.43 -10.86
C LEU A 100 11.56 9.72 -10.06
N GLY A 101 11.24 10.87 -10.65
CA GLY A 101 11.29 12.16 -9.96
C GLY A 101 10.38 12.18 -8.75
N LEU A 102 9.18 11.59 -8.87
CA LEU A 102 8.23 11.46 -7.77
C LEU A 102 8.77 10.54 -6.66
N THR A 103 9.38 9.40 -7.00
CA THR A 103 10.05 8.52 -6.02
C THR A 103 11.09 9.31 -5.21
N MET A 104 12.01 10.00 -5.89
CA MET A 104 13.06 10.78 -5.24
C MET A 104 12.49 11.92 -4.38
N MET A 105 11.42 12.58 -4.85
CA MET A 105 10.77 13.65 -4.11
C MET A 105 10.10 13.12 -2.83
N VAL A 106 9.34 12.03 -2.91
CA VAL A 106 8.66 11.44 -1.75
C VAL A 106 9.67 10.85 -0.76
N GLU A 107 10.75 10.24 -1.25
CA GLU A 107 11.86 9.78 -0.40
C GLU A 107 12.57 10.95 0.30
N GLY A 108 12.86 12.04 -0.42
CA GLY A 108 13.44 13.25 0.16
C GLY A 108 12.54 13.87 1.24
N ILE A 109 11.23 13.94 1.00
CA ILE A 109 10.25 14.40 1.99
C ILE A 109 10.26 13.50 3.23
N ASN A 110 10.29 12.17 3.04
CA ASN A 110 10.36 11.24 4.16
C ASN A 110 11.64 11.43 4.99
N LEU A 111 12.79 11.58 4.33
CA LEU A 111 14.07 11.80 4.99
C LEU A 111 14.10 13.11 5.77
N GLU A 112 13.56 14.19 5.21
CA GLU A 112 13.52 15.50 5.87
C GLU A 112 12.56 15.51 7.08
N LEU A 113 11.40 14.86 6.95
CA LEU A 113 10.38 14.86 8.01
C LEU A 113 10.65 13.86 9.12
N PHE A 114 11.20 12.69 8.80
CA PHE A 114 11.30 11.55 9.73
C PHE A 114 12.74 11.08 9.98
N GLY A 115 13.71 11.60 9.22
CA GLY A 115 15.10 11.20 9.30
C GLY A 115 15.43 9.92 8.52
N HIS A 116 16.67 9.48 8.64
CA HIS A 116 17.23 8.31 7.95
C HIS A 116 17.26 7.03 8.81
N GLU A 117 16.84 7.12 10.08
CA GLU A 117 16.87 5.98 10.99
C GLU A 117 15.65 5.08 10.81
N GLN A 118 15.87 3.78 10.98
CA GLN A 118 14.78 2.83 11.03
C GLN A 118 13.99 3.01 12.33
N VAL A 119 12.70 3.29 12.20
CA VAL A 119 11.81 3.45 13.36
C VAL A 119 10.98 2.18 13.61
N VAL A 120 10.61 1.97 14.87
CA VAL A 120 9.67 0.93 15.29
C VAL A 120 8.43 1.59 15.85
N ILE A 121 7.27 1.25 15.31
CA ILE A 121 5.99 1.77 15.81
C ILE A 121 5.66 1.04 17.12
N PRO A 122 5.57 1.74 18.26
CA PRO A 122 5.15 1.11 19.51
C PRO A 122 3.71 0.64 19.39
N THR A 123 3.42 -0.53 19.92
CA THR A 123 2.12 -1.18 19.78
C THR A 123 1.76 -1.97 21.03
N ASP A 124 0.48 -1.94 21.39
CA ASP A 124 -0.06 -2.73 22.49
C ASP A 124 -0.20 -4.22 22.13
N PHE A 125 -0.07 -4.57 20.84
CA PHE A 125 -0.19 -5.93 20.31
C PHE A 125 1.07 -6.77 20.54
N SER A 126 1.40 -7.00 21.81
CA SER A 126 2.60 -7.73 22.25
C SER A 126 2.33 -9.20 22.59
N ARG A 127 1.09 -9.69 22.51
CA ARG A 127 0.78 -11.07 22.89
C ARG A 127 1.40 -12.06 21.92
N VAL A 128 1.79 -13.21 22.46
CA VAL A 128 2.38 -14.31 21.70
C VAL A 128 1.58 -15.57 21.98
N PHE A 129 0.99 -16.14 20.93
CA PHE A 129 0.23 -17.38 21.01
C PHE A 129 1.16 -18.57 20.77
N ASN A 130 1.12 -19.56 21.68
CA ASN A 130 1.84 -20.81 21.53
C ASN A 130 0.83 -21.94 21.29
N ILE A 131 0.78 -22.47 20.06
CA ILE A 131 -0.14 -23.54 19.69
C ILE A 131 0.69 -24.72 19.18
N GLY A 132 0.69 -25.83 19.93
CA GLY A 132 1.39 -27.06 19.51
C GLY A 132 2.89 -26.90 19.26
N GLY A 133 3.56 -25.98 19.96
CA GLY A 133 4.99 -25.67 19.79
C GLY A 133 5.29 -24.57 18.76
N VAL A 134 4.28 -24.06 18.05
CA VAL A 134 4.41 -22.93 17.12
C VAL A 134 4.13 -21.63 17.84
N THR A 135 5.02 -20.65 17.66
CA THR A 135 4.95 -19.31 18.25
C THR A 135 4.42 -18.31 17.23
N ILE A 136 3.25 -17.74 17.49
CA ILE A 136 2.59 -16.78 16.59
C ILE A 136 2.40 -15.46 17.35
N PRO A 137 3.20 -14.42 17.05
CA PRO A 137 2.95 -13.07 17.54
C PRO A 137 1.57 -12.55 17.08
N GLU A 138 0.85 -11.90 17.98
CA GLU A 138 -0.49 -11.32 17.73
C GLU A 138 -0.49 -10.41 16.49
N LEU A 139 0.55 -9.60 16.32
CA LEU A 139 0.70 -8.70 15.17
C LEU A 139 0.74 -9.44 13.82
N ARG A 140 1.34 -10.63 13.75
CA ARG A 140 1.36 -11.42 12.50
C ARG A 140 -0.02 -11.92 12.13
N LEU A 141 -0.84 -12.28 13.11
CA LEU A 141 -2.22 -12.68 12.85
C LEU A 141 -3.02 -11.52 12.27
N TYR A 142 -2.89 -10.32 12.83
CA TYR A 142 -3.53 -9.12 12.27
C TYR A 142 -3.05 -8.79 10.86
N VAL A 143 -1.75 -8.92 10.57
CA VAL A 143 -1.22 -8.72 9.20
C VAL A 143 -1.84 -9.71 8.22
N ILE A 144 -1.91 -10.99 8.56
CA ILE A 144 -2.51 -12.02 7.70
C ILE A 144 -4.00 -11.75 7.48
N LEU A 145 -4.73 -11.42 8.54
CA LEU A 145 -6.16 -11.10 8.46
C LEU A 145 -6.41 -9.84 7.62
N ALA A 146 -5.64 -8.77 7.83
CA ALA A 146 -5.72 -7.55 7.05
C ALA A 146 -5.39 -7.80 5.58
N ALA A 147 -4.36 -8.60 5.29
CA ALA A 147 -4.01 -8.98 3.93
C ALA A 147 -5.15 -9.74 3.24
N ALA A 148 -5.67 -10.79 3.88
CA ALA A 148 -6.79 -11.56 3.33
C ALA A 148 -8.03 -10.70 3.11
N LEU A 149 -8.37 -9.82 4.08
CA LEU A 149 -9.50 -8.91 3.99
C LEU A 149 -9.36 -7.91 2.83
N LEU A 150 -8.21 -7.25 2.72
CA LEU A 150 -7.97 -6.25 1.67
C LEU A 150 -7.90 -6.87 0.28
N ILE A 151 -7.29 -8.06 0.15
CA ILE A 151 -7.30 -8.81 -1.11
C ILE A 151 -8.75 -9.14 -1.50
N ALA A 152 -9.53 -9.74 -0.59
CA ALA A 152 -10.93 -10.07 -0.86
C ALA A 152 -11.76 -8.83 -1.20
N ALA A 153 -11.59 -7.74 -0.45
CA ALA A 153 -12.27 -6.47 -0.68
C ALA A 153 -11.92 -5.89 -2.06
N MET A 154 -10.63 -5.90 -2.44
CA MET A 154 -10.18 -5.38 -3.73
C MET A 154 -10.69 -6.24 -4.89
N THR A 155 -10.64 -7.57 -4.77
CA THR A 155 -11.19 -8.48 -5.78
C THR A 155 -12.68 -8.24 -5.98
N VAL A 156 -13.45 -8.18 -4.89
CA VAL A 156 -14.90 -7.90 -4.96
C VAL A 156 -15.15 -6.51 -5.54
N PHE A 157 -14.37 -5.50 -5.15
CA PHE A 157 -14.50 -4.14 -5.68
C PHE A 157 -14.30 -4.12 -7.20
N VAL A 158 -13.20 -4.69 -7.68
CA VAL A 158 -12.82 -4.67 -9.10
C VAL A 158 -13.75 -5.53 -9.97
N GLU A 159 -14.17 -6.71 -9.49
CA GLU A 159 -14.97 -7.64 -10.29
C GLU A 159 -16.47 -7.41 -10.20
N ARG A 160 -16.98 -7.00 -9.02
CA ARG A 160 -18.41 -7.02 -8.72
C ARG A 160 -19.06 -5.65 -8.61
N THR A 161 -18.30 -4.57 -8.52
CA THR A 161 -18.88 -3.22 -8.44
C THR A 161 -18.94 -2.55 -9.82
N LYS A 162 -19.95 -1.70 -10.04
CA LYS A 162 -20.09 -0.90 -11.27
C LYS A 162 -18.87 -0.03 -11.53
N THR A 163 -18.32 0.58 -10.46
CA THR A 163 -17.11 1.41 -10.54
C THR A 163 -15.90 0.59 -10.98
N GLY A 164 -15.69 -0.60 -10.38
CA GLY A 164 -14.60 -1.49 -10.77
C GLY A 164 -14.70 -1.98 -12.22
N GLN A 165 -15.92 -2.33 -12.66
CA GLN A 165 -16.19 -2.73 -14.04
C GLN A 165 -15.94 -1.58 -15.02
N ALA A 166 -16.36 -0.36 -14.69
CA ALA A 166 -16.08 0.83 -15.50
C ALA A 166 -14.58 1.12 -15.60
N ILE A 167 -13.85 1.02 -14.48
CA ILE A 167 -12.38 1.18 -14.46
C ILE A 167 -11.71 0.18 -15.40
N ARG A 168 -12.12 -1.10 -15.36
CA ARG A 168 -11.59 -2.14 -16.24
C ARG A 168 -11.93 -1.90 -17.71
N ALA A 169 -13.16 -1.47 -18.01
CA ALA A 169 -13.55 -1.13 -19.38
C ALA A 169 -12.70 0.02 -19.94
N VAL A 170 -12.45 1.06 -19.14
CA VAL A 170 -11.58 2.19 -19.51
C VAL A 170 -10.12 1.75 -19.69
N ALA A 171 -9.64 0.81 -18.86
CA ALA A 171 -8.29 0.27 -18.99
C ALA A 171 -8.11 -0.58 -20.26
N GLU A 172 -9.14 -1.30 -20.69
CA GLU A 172 -9.12 -2.13 -21.91
C GLU A 172 -9.21 -1.28 -23.18
N ASN A 173 -10.19 -0.37 -23.25
CA ASN A 173 -10.37 0.54 -24.37
C ASN A 173 -11.06 1.82 -23.92
N ARG A 174 -10.24 2.83 -23.61
CA ARG A 174 -10.70 4.15 -23.17
C ARG A 174 -11.60 4.83 -24.20
N ASP A 175 -11.27 4.75 -25.49
CA ASP A 175 -12.02 5.44 -26.55
C ASP A 175 -13.42 4.85 -26.72
N ALA A 176 -13.54 3.51 -26.69
CA ALA A 176 -14.82 2.82 -26.73
C ALA A 176 -15.65 3.09 -25.46
N ALA A 177 -15.01 3.16 -24.29
CA ALA A 177 -15.68 3.41 -23.02
C ALA A 177 -16.29 4.82 -22.90
N ILE A 178 -15.74 5.82 -23.61
CA ILE A 178 -16.27 7.20 -23.62
C ILE A 178 -17.55 7.33 -24.46
N LEU A 179 -17.79 6.40 -25.40
CA LEU A 179 -18.93 6.42 -26.33
C LEU A 179 -20.21 5.73 -25.82
N MET A 180 -20.16 5.10 -24.63
CA MET A 180 -21.30 4.42 -23.97
C MET A 180 -21.91 5.28 -22.87
#